data_AF-A0A955VL45-F1
#
_entry.id   AF-A0A955VL45-F1
#
_cell.length_a   1.000
_cell.length_b   1.000
_cell.length_c   1.000
_cell.angle_alpha   90.00
_cell.angle_beta   90.00
_cell.angle_gamma   90.00
#
_symmetry.space_group_name_H-M   'P 1'
#
loop_
_entity.id
_entity.type
_entity.pdbx_description
1 polymer ?
#
loop_
_entity_poly.entity_id
_entity_poly.type
_entity_poly.pdbx_seq_one_letter_code
_entity_poly.pdbx_strand_id
1 'polypeptide(L)'
;MTDDLRSGHRREASLSELIDWAAGEDGRRDELFLRTFAQFLDQQRERIRIEAIEGLALLDVVVTFKMKGSVTLIATGYTADHPGELTWRVDEVDFPTVRVSIGDDLAGQPYDFCTLDYSWQGRTGVLVRPVALGETTLAVGTIVGVIVVSTLGQDEHVRVRIGESGELANLSRDSFKLI
;
A
#
# COMPACT_ATOMS: atom_id res chain seq x y z
N MET A 1 3.11 -18.13 -0.98
CA MET A 1 2.95 -17.33 -2.22
C MET A 1 3.54 -18.14 -3.36
N THR A 2 2.71 -18.54 -4.31
CA THR A 2 2.93 -19.68 -5.21
C THR A 2 4.03 -19.45 -6.25
N ASP A 3 4.79 -20.51 -6.54
CA ASP A 3 5.82 -20.56 -7.62
C ASP A 3 5.25 -20.24 -9.01
N ASP A 4 3.93 -20.39 -9.16
CA ASP A 4 3.19 -20.13 -10.38
C ASP A 4 3.30 -18.68 -10.89
N LEU A 5 3.33 -17.70 -9.99
CA LEU A 5 3.48 -16.29 -10.35
C LEU A 5 4.92 -15.95 -10.80
N ARG A 6 5.87 -16.87 -10.62
CA ARG A 6 7.27 -16.70 -11.03
C ARG A 6 7.55 -17.25 -12.42
N SER A 7 6.71 -18.15 -12.93
CA SER A 7 6.87 -18.70 -14.29
C SER A 7 6.83 -17.56 -15.32
N GLY A 8 7.87 -17.42 -16.15
CA GLY A 8 8.02 -16.33 -17.12
C GLY A 8 7.02 -16.31 -18.28
N HIS A 9 5.93 -17.07 -18.17
CA HIS A 9 4.84 -17.02 -19.14
C HIS A 9 3.88 -15.89 -18.78
N ARG A 10 3.49 -15.10 -19.77
CA ARG A 10 2.45 -14.09 -19.60
C ARG A 10 1.16 -14.74 -19.13
N ARG A 11 0.58 -14.20 -18.06
CA ARG A 11 -0.71 -14.60 -17.48
C ARG A 11 -1.61 -13.39 -17.34
N GLU A 12 -2.91 -13.62 -17.50
CA GLU A 12 -3.94 -12.62 -17.29
C GLU A 12 -4.93 -13.14 -16.23
N ALA A 13 -5.30 -12.26 -15.31
CA ALA A 13 -6.22 -12.56 -14.23
C ALA A 13 -6.98 -11.29 -13.84
N SER A 14 -8.11 -11.44 -13.15
CA SER A 14 -8.66 -10.35 -12.37
C SER A 14 -7.81 -10.11 -11.10
N LEU A 15 -7.89 -8.91 -10.55
CA LEU A 15 -7.25 -8.60 -9.27
C LEU A 15 -7.79 -9.49 -8.14
N SER A 16 -9.09 -9.84 -8.19
CA SER A 16 -9.68 -10.79 -7.25
C SER A 16 -9.02 -12.16 -7.35
N GLU A 17 -8.86 -12.72 -8.56
CA GLU A 17 -8.19 -14.02 -8.75
C GLU A 17 -6.73 -13.98 -8.28
N LEU A 18 -6.02 -12.88 -8.53
CA LEU A 18 -4.63 -12.72 -8.06
C LEU A 18 -4.54 -12.68 -6.53
N ILE A 19 -5.47 -11.99 -5.88
CA ILE A 19 -5.59 -11.97 -4.41
C ILE A 19 -5.90 -13.37 -3.88
N ASP A 20 -6.83 -14.09 -4.52
CA ASP A 20 -7.21 -15.46 -4.14
C ASP A 20 -6.02 -16.41 -4.24
N TRP A 21 -5.24 -16.33 -5.33
CA TRP A 21 -4.02 -17.12 -5.50
C TRP A 21 -2.96 -16.80 -4.46
N ALA A 22 -2.80 -15.52 -4.11
CA ALA A 22 -1.84 -15.10 -3.09
C ALA A 22 -2.26 -15.56 -1.68
N ALA A 23 -3.56 -15.54 -1.37
CA ALA A 23 -4.10 -16.00 -0.09
C ALA A 23 -3.95 -17.51 0.12
N GLY A 24 -3.94 -18.29 -0.97
CA GLY A 24 -3.76 -19.73 -0.92
C GLY A 24 -4.92 -20.44 -0.21
N GLU A 25 -4.64 -21.62 0.35
CA GLU A 25 -5.67 -22.49 0.95
C GLU A 25 -6.30 -21.91 2.23
N ASP A 26 -5.54 -21.15 3.01
CA ASP A 26 -6.03 -20.55 4.25
C ASP A 26 -7.07 -19.45 4.00
N GLY A 27 -7.12 -18.88 2.78
CA GLY A 27 -8.11 -17.90 2.36
C GLY A 27 -8.16 -16.59 3.17
N ARG A 28 -7.23 -16.40 4.11
CA ARG A 28 -7.20 -15.24 5.01
C ARG A 28 -6.82 -13.98 4.24
N ARG A 29 -7.66 -12.95 4.36
CA ARG A 29 -7.49 -11.63 3.74
C ARG A 29 -7.53 -10.53 4.79
N ASP A 30 -6.68 -10.66 5.80
CA ASP A 30 -6.52 -9.63 6.83
C ASP A 30 -5.53 -8.54 6.38
N GLU A 31 -5.33 -7.53 7.22
CA GLU A 31 -4.47 -6.39 6.91
C GLU A 31 -3.01 -6.80 6.72
N LEU A 32 -2.55 -7.82 7.46
CA LEU A 32 -1.20 -8.37 7.31
C LEU A 32 -1.03 -9.02 5.93
N PHE A 33 -2.04 -9.78 5.49
CA PHE A 33 -2.07 -10.34 4.15
C PHE A 33 -1.96 -9.24 3.09
N LEU A 34 -2.76 -8.18 3.16
CA LEU A 34 -2.74 -7.11 2.15
C LEU A 34 -1.41 -6.35 2.12
N ARG A 35 -0.78 -6.10 3.27
CA ARG A 35 0.58 -5.52 3.32
C ARG A 35 1.61 -6.41 2.63
N THR A 36 1.56 -7.72 2.92
CA THR A 36 2.45 -8.71 2.31
C THR A 36 2.20 -8.84 0.80
N PHE A 37 0.93 -8.78 0.39
CA PHE A 37 0.54 -8.81 -1.01
C PHE A 37 1.01 -7.56 -1.77
N ALA A 38 0.81 -6.36 -1.22
CA ALA A 38 1.32 -5.13 -1.82
C ALA A 38 2.84 -5.12 -1.94
N GLN A 39 3.56 -5.61 -0.92
CA GLN A 39 5.00 -5.81 -0.96
C GLN A 39 5.45 -6.76 -2.07
N PHE A 40 4.72 -7.86 -2.27
CA PHE A 40 4.98 -8.77 -3.36
C PHE A 40 4.77 -8.11 -4.72
N LEU A 41 3.68 -7.37 -4.90
CA LEU A 41 3.41 -6.64 -6.13
C LEU A 41 4.51 -5.61 -6.41
N ASP A 42 4.98 -4.90 -5.38
CA ASP A 42 6.11 -3.97 -5.50
C ASP A 42 7.39 -4.68 -5.96
N GLN A 43 7.72 -5.83 -5.38
CA GLN A 43 8.86 -6.64 -5.81
C GLN A 43 8.73 -7.18 -7.25
N GLN A 44 7.51 -7.26 -7.78
CA GLN A 44 7.21 -7.72 -9.14
C GLN A 44 6.77 -6.58 -10.07
N ARG A 45 6.96 -5.32 -9.68
CA ARG A 45 6.39 -4.15 -10.37
C ARG A 45 6.76 -4.01 -11.84
N GLU A 46 7.94 -4.50 -12.22
CA GLU A 46 8.36 -4.49 -13.63
C GLU A 46 7.52 -5.46 -14.49
N ARG A 47 6.95 -6.48 -13.85
CA ARG A 47 6.23 -7.59 -14.47
C ARG A 47 4.72 -7.50 -14.34
N ILE A 48 4.17 -6.44 -13.74
CA ILE A 48 2.73 -6.30 -13.47
C ILE A 48 2.17 -5.11 -14.24
N ARG A 49 1.08 -5.31 -14.97
CA ARG A 49 0.30 -4.23 -15.59
C ARG A 49 -1.17 -4.34 -15.23
N ILE A 50 -1.81 -3.20 -14.99
CA ILE A 50 -3.24 -3.11 -14.71
C ILE A 50 -3.88 -2.37 -15.89
N GLU A 51 -4.73 -3.06 -16.64
CA GLU A 51 -5.29 -2.56 -17.91
C GLU A 51 -5.94 -1.18 -17.76
N ALA A 52 -6.69 -0.98 -16.68
CA ALA A 52 -7.36 0.29 -16.39
C ALA A 52 -6.38 1.46 -16.16
N ILE A 53 -5.18 1.19 -15.60
CA ILE A 53 -4.16 2.23 -15.38
C ILE A 53 -3.43 2.51 -16.70
N GLU A 54 -3.08 1.47 -17.46
CA GLU A 54 -2.46 1.62 -18.78
C GLU A 54 -3.32 2.43 -19.74
N GLY A 55 -4.64 2.20 -19.73
CA GLY A 55 -5.60 2.95 -20.53
C GLY A 55 -5.68 4.45 -20.21
N LEU A 56 -5.19 4.86 -19.04
CA LEU A 56 -5.11 6.26 -18.63
C LEU A 56 -3.76 6.92 -18.99
N ALA A 57 -2.78 6.15 -19.48
CA ALA A 57 -1.44 6.61 -19.83
C ALA A 57 -0.77 7.43 -18.72
N LEU A 58 -0.91 6.98 -17.47
CA LEU A 58 -0.31 7.63 -16.32
C LEU A 58 1.20 7.40 -16.24
N LEU A 59 1.92 8.42 -15.78
CA LEU A 59 3.34 8.43 -15.46
C LEU A 59 3.52 8.53 -13.94
N ASP A 60 4.64 8.03 -13.43
CA ASP A 60 5.00 8.04 -12.00
C ASP A 60 3.87 7.51 -11.11
N VAL A 61 3.39 6.31 -11.44
CA VAL A 61 2.17 5.73 -10.86
C VAL A 61 2.44 5.10 -9.51
N VAL A 62 1.68 5.53 -8.49
CA VAL A 62 1.59 4.88 -7.19
C VAL A 62 0.25 4.17 -7.05
N VAL A 63 0.29 2.86 -6.80
CA VAL A 63 -0.88 2.01 -6.60
C VAL A 63 -1.03 1.67 -5.11
N THR A 64 -2.08 2.20 -4.50
CA THR A 64 -2.34 2.13 -3.06
C THR A 64 -3.50 1.19 -2.74
N PHE A 65 -3.26 0.19 -1.88
CA PHE A 65 -4.33 -0.54 -1.20
C PHE A 65 -4.72 0.19 0.08
N LYS A 66 -5.86 0.89 0.04
CA LYS A 66 -6.42 1.58 1.20
C LYS A 66 -7.37 0.65 1.96
N MET A 67 -7.07 0.36 3.22
CA MET A 67 -7.87 -0.49 4.11
C MET A 67 -8.59 0.37 5.14
N LYS A 68 -9.91 0.57 4.95
CA LYS A 68 -10.74 1.31 5.92
C LYS A 68 -12.16 0.73 5.94
N GLY A 69 -12.32 -0.39 6.64
CA GLY A 69 -13.57 -1.17 6.66
C GLY A 69 -13.71 -2.10 5.45
N SER A 70 -13.50 -1.56 4.25
CA SER A 70 -13.29 -2.33 3.01
C SER A 70 -11.98 -1.93 2.35
N VAL A 71 -11.53 -2.74 1.39
CA VAL A 71 -10.35 -2.41 0.57
C VAL A 71 -10.78 -1.51 -0.59
N THR A 72 -9.94 -0.53 -0.89
CA THR A 72 -10.02 0.27 -2.11
C THR A 72 -8.65 0.27 -2.76
N LEU A 73 -8.59 -0.01 -4.06
CA LEU A 73 -7.39 0.22 -4.86
C LEU A 73 -7.45 1.63 -5.44
N ILE A 74 -6.39 2.41 -5.23
CA ILE A 74 -6.25 3.77 -5.74
C ILE A 74 -4.97 3.83 -6.55
N ALA A 75 -5.05 4.26 -7.80
CA ALA A 75 -3.88 4.58 -8.60
C ALA A 75 -3.80 6.10 -8.80
N THR A 76 -2.68 6.70 -8.43
CA THR A 76 -2.43 8.12 -8.62
C THR A 76 -1.17 8.30 -9.45
N GLY A 77 -1.20 9.24 -10.39
CA GLY A 77 -0.05 9.60 -11.23
C GLY A 77 -0.35 10.86 -12.04
N TYR A 78 0.50 11.15 -13.01
CA TYR A 78 0.35 12.33 -13.89
C TYR A 78 0.18 11.90 -15.34
N THR A 79 -0.36 12.78 -16.19
CA THR A 79 -0.36 12.55 -17.65
C THR A 79 0.60 13.54 -18.30
N ALA A 80 1.19 13.18 -19.43
CA ALA A 80 2.08 14.09 -20.16
C ALA A 80 1.36 15.35 -20.66
N ASP A 81 0.06 15.23 -20.97
CA ASP A 81 -0.70 16.25 -21.67
C ASP A 81 -1.53 17.17 -20.74
N HIS A 82 -1.68 16.82 -19.46
CA HIS A 82 -2.47 17.60 -18.52
C HIS A 82 -1.71 17.92 -17.22
N PRO A 83 -1.69 19.20 -16.80
CA PRO A 83 -1.12 19.57 -15.51
C PRO A 83 -2.00 19.06 -14.37
N GLY A 84 -1.40 18.32 -13.43
CA GLY A 84 -2.04 17.85 -12.21
C GLY A 84 -2.05 16.33 -12.05
N GLU A 85 -2.41 15.89 -10.85
CA GLU A 85 -2.54 14.46 -10.52
C GLU A 85 -3.89 13.93 -10.95
N LEU A 86 -3.89 12.81 -11.66
CA LEU A 86 -5.08 12.02 -11.92
C LEU A 86 -5.14 10.87 -10.91
N THR A 87 -6.33 10.63 -10.38
CA THR A 87 -6.59 9.49 -9.48
C THR A 87 -7.68 8.61 -10.05
N TRP A 88 -7.35 7.34 -10.26
CA TRP A 88 -8.30 6.28 -10.52
C TRP A 88 -8.56 5.50 -9.23
N ARG A 89 -9.81 5.13 -9.00
CA ARG A 89 -10.25 4.45 -7.77
C ARG A 89 -11.21 3.33 -8.12
N VAL A 90 -11.01 2.19 -7.48
CA VAL A 90 -11.90 1.03 -7.56
C VAL A 90 -12.08 0.42 -6.17
N ASP A 91 -13.32 0.12 -5.80
CA ASP A 91 -13.63 -0.52 -4.52
C ASP A 91 -13.55 -2.05 -4.65
N GLU A 92 -13.37 -2.75 -3.52
CA GLU A 92 -13.12 -4.20 -3.47
C GLU A 92 -14.16 -5.05 -4.22
N VAL A 93 -15.43 -4.64 -4.21
CA VAL A 93 -16.52 -5.34 -4.92
C VAL A 93 -16.30 -5.40 -6.43
N ASP A 94 -15.54 -4.45 -6.98
CA ASP A 94 -15.26 -4.33 -8.41
C ASP A 94 -13.91 -4.97 -8.80
N PHE A 95 -13.14 -5.51 -7.85
CA PHE A 95 -11.87 -6.20 -8.14
C PHE A 95 -11.98 -7.35 -9.15
N PRO A 96 -13.10 -8.10 -9.27
CA PRO A 96 -13.28 -9.07 -10.34
C PRO A 96 -13.24 -8.47 -11.76
N THR A 97 -13.47 -7.16 -11.91
CA THR A 97 -13.45 -6.46 -13.20
C THR A 97 -12.08 -5.87 -13.54
N VAL A 98 -11.18 -5.73 -12.56
CA VAL A 98 -9.85 -5.14 -12.72
C VAL A 98 -8.92 -6.19 -13.32
N ARG A 99 -8.55 -6.02 -14.60
CA ARG A 99 -7.64 -6.94 -15.30
C ARG A 99 -6.18 -6.63 -15.00
N VAL A 100 -5.44 -7.68 -14.66
CA VAL A 100 -4.01 -7.66 -14.33
C VAL A 100 -3.28 -8.62 -15.26
N SER A 101 -2.26 -8.12 -15.93
CA SER A 101 -1.30 -8.91 -16.70
C SER A 101 -0.01 -9.09 -15.89
N ILE A 102 0.54 -10.30 -15.91
CA ILE A 102 1.81 -10.64 -15.25
C ILE A 102 2.73 -11.31 -16.26
N GLY A 103 3.95 -10.80 -16.48
CA GLY A 103 4.90 -11.37 -17.45
C GLY A 103 6.24 -10.62 -17.54
N ASP A 104 7.26 -11.27 -18.09
CA ASP A 104 8.63 -10.70 -18.22
C ASP A 104 8.77 -9.72 -19.41
N ASP A 105 7.82 -9.74 -20.34
CA ASP A 105 7.83 -9.00 -21.60
C ASP A 105 6.87 -7.80 -21.60
N LEU A 106 6.39 -7.38 -20.43
CA LEU A 106 5.48 -6.25 -20.30
C LEU A 106 6.22 -4.91 -20.46
N ALA A 107 5.94 -4.21 -21.55
CA ALA A 107 6.39 -2.83 -21.73
C ALA A 107 5.67 -1.87 -20.77
N GLY A 108 6.27 -0.69 -20.51
CA GLY A 108 5.68 0.36 -19.66
C GLY A 108 6.54 0.70 -18.44
N GLN A 109 6.16 1.77 -17.73
CA GLN A 109 6.82 2.14 -16.48
C GLN A 109 6.31 1.24 -15.34
N PRO A 110 7.19 0.84 -14.41
CA PRO A 110 6.76 0.11 -13.23
C PRO A 110 5.90 1.00 -12.32
N TYR A 111 4.99 0.38 -11.56
CA TYR A 111 4.25 1.06 -10.51
C TYR A 111 4.95 0.91 -9.17
N ASP A 112 4.84 1.90 -8.29
CA ASP A 112 5.14 1.70 -6.88
C ASP A 112 3.89 1.20 -6.16
N PHE A 113 3.99 0.07 -5.44
CA PHE A 113 2.85 -0.45 -4.68
C PHE A 113 2.98 -0.12 -3.20
N CYS A 114 1.88 0.39 -2.62
CA CYS A 114 1.84 0.80 -1.24
C CYS A 114 0.52 0.43 -0.55
N THR A 115 0.48 0.54 0.77
CA THR A 115 -0.76 0.39 1.54
C THR A 115 -1.03 1.59 2.42
N LEU A 116 -2.31 1.83 2.70
CA LEU A 116 -2.78 2.74 3.75
C LEU A 116 -3.75 1.98 4.65
N ASP A 117 -3.27 1.54 5.79
CA ASP A 117 -3.99 0.77 6.79
C ASP A 117 -4.54 1.64 7.91
N TYR A 118 -5.87 1.75 7.97
CA TYR A 118 -6.59 2.48 9.00
C TYR A 118 -7.11 1.58 10.14
N SER A 119 -6.76 0.29 10.18
CA SER A 119 -7.17 -0.63 11.26
C SER A 119 -6.70 -0.18 12.65
N TRP A 120 -5.64 0.63 12.72
CA TRP A 120 -5.12 1.19 13.97
C TRP A 120 -5.59 2.62 14.21
N GLN A 121 -6.42 3.20 13.33
CA GLN A 121 -6.88 4.56 13.47
C GLN A 121 -7.58 4.77 14.82
N GLY A 122 -7.15 5.81 15.55
CA GLY A 122 -7.70 6.15 16.87
C GLY A 122 -7.16 5.29 18.02
N ARG A 123 -6.35 4.28 17.74
CA ARG A 123 -5.64 3.54 18.80
C ARG A 123 -4.51 4.38 19.36
N THR A 124 -4.17 4.11 20.61
CA THR A 124 -3.05 4.74 21.30
C THR A 124 -1.83 3.85 21.24
N GLY A 125 -0.65 4.45 21.22
CA GLY A 125 0.55 3.75 21.61
C GLY A 125 1.59 4.68 22.19
N VAL A 126 2.78 4.12 22.39
CA VAL A 126 3.88 4.78 23.07
C VAL A 126 5.15 4.68 22.24
N LEU A 127 5.97 5.73 22.30
CA LEU A 127 7.31 5.69 21.74
C LEU A 127 8.19 4.75 22.56
N VAL A 128 8.90 3.85 21.90
CA VAL A 128 9.86 2.92 22.53
C VAL A 128 11.32 3.36 22.34
N ARG A 129 11.55 4.42 21.55
CA ARG A 129 12.83 5.09 21.39
C ARG A 129 12.61 6.59 21.14
N PRO A 130 13.62 7.44 21.38
CA PRO A 130 13.51 8.86 21.08
C PRO A 130 13.30 9.12 19.59
N VAL A 131 12.50 10.13 19.25
CA VAL A 131 12.23 10.53 17.87
C VAL A 131 12.48 12.01 17.70
N ALA A 132 13.32 12.38 16.73
CA ALA A 132 13.51 13.77 16.33
C ALA A 132 12.34 14.25 15.46
N LEU A 133 11.80 15.43 15.78
CA LEU A 133 10.74 16.12 15.06
C LEU A 133 11.14 17.59 14.92
N GLY A 134 11.75 17.92 13.77
CA GLY A 134 12.40 19.22 13.59
C GLY A 134 13.49 19.45 14.63
N GLU A 135 13.37 20.53 15.41
CA GLU A 135 14.30 20.89 16.49
C GLU A 135 13.99 20.21 17.84
N THR A 136 12.87 19.48 17.93
CA THR A 136 12.44 18.83 19.18
C THR A 136 12.75 17.33 19.14
N THR A 137 13.09 16.75 20.29
CA THR A 137 13.18 15.28 20.44
C THR A 137 12.10 14.80 21.40
N LEU A 138 11.24 13.91 20.92
CA LEU A 138 10.23 13.25 21.73
C LEU A 138 10.87 12.13 22.55
N ALA A 139 10.52 12.05 23.82
CA ALA A 139 11.07 11.08 24.75
C ALA A 139 10.44 9.68 24.61
N VAL A 140 11.14 8.66 25.09
CA VAL A 140 10.56 7.33 25.29
C VAL A 140 9.38 7.43 26.26
N GLY A 141 8.31 6.70 25.97
CA GLY A 141 7.07 6.72 26.77
C GLY A 141 6.09 7.82 26.38
N THR A 142 6.45 8.73 25.46
CA THR A 142 5.48 9.70 24.92
C THR A 142 4.30 8.96 24.28
N ILE A 143 3.10 9.34 24.70
CA ILE A 143 1.84 8.80 24.20
C ILE A 143 1.49 9.49 22.88
N VAL A 144 1.11 8.68 21.90
CA VAL A 144 0.69 9.15 20.56
C VAL A 144 -0.58 8.44 20.11
N GLY A 145 -1.42 9.14 19.36
CA GLY A 145 -2.61 8.58 18.71
C GLY A 145 -2.30 8.19 17.27
N VAL A 146 -2.63 6.95 16.88
CA VAL A 146 -2.36 6.46 15.52
C VAL A 146 -3.42 6.99 14.54
N ILE A 147 -2.96 7.44 13.37
CA ILE A 147 -3.82 7.93 12.29
C ILE A 147 -3.94 6.88 11.19
N VAL A 148 -2.80 6.40 10.69
CA VAL A 148 -2.71 5.41 9.61
C VAL A 148 -1.34 4.75 9.63
N VAL A 149 -1.27 3.48 9.25
CA VAL A 149 -0.02 2.79 8.95
C VAL A 149 0.12 2.73 7.43
N SER A 150 1.28 3.07 6.90
CA SER A 150 1.57 3.05 5.48
C SER A 150 2.77 2.17 5.19
N THR A 151 2.70 1.38 4.13
CA THR A 151 3.85 0.63 3.62
C THR A 151 4.21 1.11 2.21
N LEU A 152 5.48 1.30 1.90
CA LEU A 152 5.99 1.51 0.55
C LEU A 152 7.13 0.53 0.32
N GLY A 153 6.95 -0.45 -0.56
CA GLY A 153 7.83 -1.60 -0.62
C GLY A 153 8.01 -2.22 0.79
N GLN A 154 9.25 -2.39 1.23
CA GLN A 154 9.58 -2.97 2.54
C GLN A 154 9.47 -1.98 3.72
N ASP A 155 9.35 -0.69 3.44
CA ASP A 155 9.36 0.33 4.49
C ASP A 155 7.95 0.49 5.08
N GLU A 156 7.86 0.42 6.42
CA GLU A 156 6.62 0.63 7.16
C GLU A 156 6.73 1.89 8.04
N HIS A 157 5.78 2.79 7.83
CA HIS A 157 5.64 4.04 8.58
C HIS A 157 4.28 4.12 9.28
N VAL A 158 4.25 4.77 10.44
CA VAL A 158 3.04 5.04 11.20
C VAL A 158 2.90 6.54 11.32
N ARG A 159 1.82 7.08 10.75
CA ARG A 159 1.45 8.48 10.98
C ARG A 159 0.72 8.58 12.30
N VAL A 160 1.20 9.44 13.17
CA VAL A 160 0.65 9.64 14.51
C VAL A 160 0.33 11.11 14.77
N ARG A 161 -0.54 11.32 15.75
CA ARG A 161 -0.79 12.59 16.42
C ARG A 161 -0.10 12.57 17.78
N ILE A 162 0.66 13.61 18.09
CA ILE A 162 1.42 13.73 19.33
C ILE A 162 0.68 14.65 20.30
N GLY A 163 0.43 14.15 21.51
CA GLY A 163 -0.19 14.90 22.60
C GLY A 163 -1.50 15.59 22.24
N GLU A 164 -1.84 16.64 23.00
CA GLU A 164 -3.03 17.47 22.80
C GLU A 164 -2.81 18.58 21.76
N SER A 165 -1.56 18.93 21.46
CA SER A 165 -1.22 19.96 20.45
C SER A 165 -1.69 19.57 19.05
N GLY A 166 -1.89 18.27 18.80
CA GLY A 166 -2.35 17.77 17.52
C GLY A 166 -1.25 17.68 16.46
N GLU A 167 0.01 17.87 16.85
CA GLU A 167 1.16 17.80 15.95
C GLU A 167 1.24 16.41 15.28
N LEU A 168 1.54 16.39 13.99
CA LEU A 168 1.59 15.17 13.19
C LEU A 168 3.02 14.76 12.93
N ALA A 169 3.31 13.48 13.11
CA ALA A 169 4.61 12.90 12.78
C ALA A 169 4.46 11.59 12.00
N ASN A 170 5.40 11.33 11.10
CA ASN A 170 5.57 10.03 10.48
C ASN A 170 6.71 9.32 11.20
N LEU A 171 6.39 8.20 11.86
CA LEU A 171 7.34 7.40 12.61
C LEU A 171 7.66 6.13 11.83
N SER A 172 8.88 5.63 11.93
CA SER A 172 9.11 4.24 11.55
C SER A 172 8.41 3.30 12.54
N ARG A 173 7.88 2.17 12.06
CA ARG A 173 7.06 1.25 12.86
C ARG A 173 7.74 0.76 14.14
N ASP A 174 9.04 0.53 14.10
CA ASP A 174 9.87 0.07 15.22
C ASP A 174 10.19 1.18 16.24
N SER A 175 9.81 2.43 15.98
CA SER A 175 9.84 3.51 16.99
C SER A 175 8.72 3.43 18.02
N PHE A 176 7.75 2.55 17.80
CA PHE A 176 6.42 2.64 18.40
C PHE A 176 5.87 1.28 18.84
N LYS A 177 5.05 1.27 19.88
CA LYS A 177 4.28 0.09 20.31
C LYS A 177 2.85 0.50 20.66
N LEU A 178 1.86 -0.23 20.14
CA LEU A 178 0.46 -0.11 20.55
C LEU A 178 0.28 -0.52 22.03
N ILE A 179 -0.58 0.18 22.74
CA ILE A 179 -1.01 -0.16 24.11
C ILE A 179 -2.48 -0.58 24.15
#